data_AF-A0A535AAA6-F1
#
_entry.id   AF-A0A535AAA6-F1
#
_cell.length_a   1.000
_cell.length_b   1.000
_cell.length_c   1.000
_cell.angle_alpha   90.00
_cell.angle_beta   90.00
_cell.angle_gamma   90.00
#
_symmetry.space_group_name_H-M   'P 1'
#
loop_
_entity.id
_entity.type
_entity.pdbx_description
1 polymer ?
#
loop_
_entity_poly.entity_id
_entity_poly.type
_entity_poly.pdbx_seq_one_letter_code
_entity_poly.pdbx_strand_id
1 'polypeptide(L)'
;METLRRAPGNVLALVGIGLIALAARPLHAASAAEIDRDAGAALTKLYTNQPTAKMLSQKAKGILVFPTMVKAGFMFGGQLGEGALRKHGKTAGYYNSVAASYGFQAGVQSFGYALFFMSDAALGQLDASRGFELGVGPSLVVVDEGIGKSITSNTITSDVYAFIFNQKGLMAGAGIQGSKITRIDKR
;
A
#
# COMPACT_ATOMS: atom_id res chain seq x y z
N MET A 1 -14.28 -44.81 62.79
CA MET A 1 -13.17 -44.07 62.15
C MET A 1 -12.61 -44.98 61.08
N GLU A 2 -12.82 -44.67 59.80
CA GLU A 2 -11.89 -44.93 58.69
C GLU A 2 -12.52 -44.46 57.38
N THR A 3 -11.66 -43.93 56.53
CA THR A 3 -11.92 -43.03 55.40
C THR A 3 -11.99 -43.78 54.07
N LEU A 4 -12.90 -43.39 53.17
CA LEU A 4 -12.79 -43.66 51.72
C LEU A 4 -13.59 -42.58 50.95
N ARG A 5 -12.94 -41.50 50.48
CA ARG A 5 -12.33 -41.30 49.15
C ARG A 5 -13.31 -41.17 47.95
N ARG A 6 -13.27 -39.97 47.33
CA ARG A 6 -13.37 -39.63 45.88
C ARG A 6 -14.78 -39.80 45.25
N ALA A 7 -15.30 -38.92 44.37
CA ALA A 7 -14.81 -37.80 43.56
C ALA A 7 -16.01 -36.93 43.11
N PRO A 8 -15.79 -35.68 42.65
CA PRO A 8 -16.85 -34.70 42.33
C PRO A 8 -17.60 -34.98 41.03
N GLY A 9 -18.91 -34.69 41.02
CA GLY A 9 -19.77 -34.79 39.84
C GLY A 9 -19.38 -33.81 38.74
N ASN A 10 -19.17 -34.35 37.54
CA ASN A 10 -18.82 -33.60 36.34
C ASN A 10 -19.95 -32.63 35.94
N VAL A 11 -19.63 -31.33 35.90
CA VAL A 11 -20.43 -30.30 35.24
C VAL A 11 -20.31 -30.51 33.73
N LEU A 12 -21.42 -30.91 33.11
CA LEU A 12 -21.53 -31.01 31.66
C LEU A 12 -21.82 -29.61 31.09
N ALA A 13 -20.76 -28.83 30.83
CA ALA A 13 -20.87 -27.58 30.09
C ALA A 13 -20.87 -27.88 28.59
N LEU A 14 -22.03 -27.79 27.96
CA LEU A 14 -22.19 -27.82 26.51
C LEU A 14 -21.54 -26.56 25.91
N VAL A 15 -20.29 -26.67 25.47
CA VAL A 15 -19.62 -25.65 24.65
C VAL A 15 -20.21 -25.76 23.24
N GLY A 16 -21.16 -24.88 22.93
CA GLY A 16 -21.64 -24.69 21.56
C GLY A 16 -20.54 -24.05 20.71
N ILE A 17 -19.96 -24.82 19.78
CA ILE A 17 -19.08 -24.30 18.75
C ILE A 17 -19.95 -23.53 17.75
N GLY A 18 -20.05 -22.21 17.94
CA GLY A 18 -20.60 -21.31 16.95
C GLY A 18 -19.66 -21.21 15.76
N LEU A 19 -19.94 -21.97 14.70
CA LEU A 19 -19.26 -21.83 13.42
C LEU A 19 -19.69 -20.50 12.80
N ILE A 20 -18.99 -19.41 13.10
CA ILE A 20 -19.16 -18.15 12.38
C ILE A 20 -18.61 -18.40 10.98
N ALA A 21 -19.51 -18.72 10.05
CA ALA A 21 -19.22 -18.72 8.62
C ALA A 21 -18.87 -17.28 8.23
N LEU A 22 -17.58 -16.93 8.35
CA LEU A 22 -17.04 -15.70 7.82
C LEU A 22 -17.22 -15.82 6.31
N ALA A 23 -18.28 -15.20 5.78
CA ALA A 23 -18.54 -15.15 4.36
C ALA A 23 -17.28 -14.60 3.68
N ALA A 24 -16.50 -15.49 3.08
CA ALA A 24 -15.33 -15.13 2.31
C ALA A 24 -15.84 -14.30 1.14
N ARG A 25 -15.78 -12.97 1.27
CA ARG A 25 -16.05 -12.08 0.15
C ARG A 25 -15.03 -12.47 -0.91
N PRO A 26 -15.45 -12.87 -2.12
CA PRO A 26 -14.50 -13.11 -3.19
C PRO A 26 -13.67 -11.84 -3.34
N LEU A 27 -12.34 -11.97 -3.24
CA LEU A 27 -11.41 -10.91 -3.66
C LEU A 27 -11.62 -10.72 -5.16
N HIS A 28 -12.65 -9.96 -5.54
CA HIS A 28 -12.78 -9.46 -6.89
C HIS A 28 -11.64 -8.47 -7.10
N ALA A 29 -10.86 -8.71 -8.14
CA ALA A 29 -9.91 -7.72 -8.62
C ALA A 29 -10.69 -6.43 -8.90
N ALA A 30 -10.22 -5.29 -8.37
CA ALA A 30 -10.99 -4.05 -8.45
C ALA A 30 -11.22 -3.67 -9.91
N SER A 31 -12.41 -3.19 -10.25
CA SER A 31 -12.69 -2.69 -11.60
C SER A 31 -11.87 -1.43 -11.89
N ALA A 32 -11.68 -1.12 -13.17
CA ALA A 32 -11.04 0.12 -13.61
C ALA A 32 -11.66 1.37 -12.94
N ALA A 33 -12.99 1.42 -12.89
CA ALA A 33 -13.75 2.51 -12.29
C ALA A 33 -13.52 2.63 -10.78
N GLU A 34 -13.44 1.50 -10.05
CA GLU A 34 -13.14 1.51 -8.61
C GLU A 34 -11.73 2.00 -8.33
N ILE A 35 -10.74 1.49 -9.08
CA ILE A 35 -9.35 1.96 -8.93
C ILE A 35 -9.27 3.46 -9.21
N ASP A 36 -9.96 3.93 -10.25
CA ASP A 36 -9.96 5.35 -10.60
C ASP A 36 -10.59 6.22 -9.52
N ARG A 37 -11.76 5.82 -9.02
CA ARG A 37 -12.45 6.54 -7.93
C ARG A 37 -11.57 6.61 -6.69
N ASP A 38 -11.00 5.48 -6.29
CA ASP A 38 -10.25 5.36 -5.05
C ASP A 38 -8.89 6.07 -5.15
N ALA A 39 -8.22 6.00 -6.30
CA ALA A 39 -6.99 6.75 -6.58
C ALA A 39 -7.24 8.28 -6.56
N GLY A 40 -8.35 8.74 -7.15
CA GLY A 40 -8.73 10.16 -7.13
C GLY A 40 -9.02 10.67 -5.72
N ALA A 41 -9.77 9.89 -4.93
CA ALA A 41 -10.04 10.20 -3.53
C ALA A 41 -8.76 10.21 -2.68
N ALA A 42 -7.86 9.25 -2.90
CA ALA A 42 -6.58 9.16 -2.21
C ALA A 42 -5.68 10.37 -2.52
N LEU A 43 -5.54 10.75 -3.79
CA LEU A 43 -4.76 11.95 -4.18
C LEU A 43 -5.33 13.23 -3.59
N THR A 44 -6.66 13.39 -3.62
CA THR A 44 -7.31 14.57 -3.06
C THR A 44 -6.99 14.71 -1.58
N LYS A 45 -7.12 13.61 -0.81
CA LYS A 45 -6.74 13.58 0.61
C LYS A 45 -5.25 13.86 0.82
N LEU A 46 -4.38 13.28 0.00
CA LEU A 46 -2.94 13.50 0.08
C LEU A 46 -2.60 14.99 -0.12
N TYR A 47 -3.19 15.65 -1.11
CA TYR A 47 -2.95 17.07 -1.36
C TYR A 47 -3.49 17.98 -0.26
N THR A 48 -4.60 17.62 0.36
CA THR A 48 -5.14 18.36 1.51
C THR A 48 -4.22 18.26 2.72
N ASN A 49 -3.67 17.08 2.98
CA ASN A 49 -2.85 16.84 4.18
C ASN A 49 -1.37 17.18 3.99
N GLN A 50 -0.88 17.16 2.74
CA GLN A 50 0.53 17.38 2.42
C GLN A 50 0.69 18.42 1.29
N PRO A 51 0.91 19.70 1.63
CA PRO A 51 1.15 20.76 0.64
C PRO A 51 2.31 20.46 -0.32
N THR A 52 3.35 19.78 0.17
CA THR A 52 4.50 19.36 -0.65
C THR A 52 4.09 18.40 -1.77
N ALA A 53 3.18 17.46 -1.50
CA ALA A 53 2.64 16.57 -2.53
C ALA A 53 1.87 17.36 -3.60
N LYS A 54 1.10 18.38 -3.19
CA LYS A 54 0.39 19.27 -4.13
C LYS A 54 1.37 20.05 -4.99
N MET A 55 2.45 20.60 -4.42
CA MET A 55 3.49 21.30 -5.17
C MET A 55 4.20 20.38 -6.18
N LEU A 56 4.60 19.17 -5.75
CA LEU A 56 5.24 18.20 -6.65
C LEU A 56 4.29 17.75 -7.76
N SER A 57 2.98 17.64 -7.49
CA SER A 57 2.00 17.26 -8.50
C SER A 57 1.97 18.20 -9.72
N GLN A 58 2.29 19.48 -9.51
CA GLN A 58 2.31 20.49 -10.59
C GLN A 58 3.51 20.34 -11.52
N LYS A 59 4.59 19.70 -11.05
CA LYS A 59 5.83 19.47 -11.82
C LYS A 59 5.97 18.03 -12.31
N ALA A 60 5.21 17.11 -11.72
CA ALA A 60 5.26 15.69 -12.05
C ALA A 60 4.85 15.43 -13.51
N LYS A 61 5.60 14.56 -14.20
CA LYS A 61 5.27 14.03 -15.53
C LYS A 61 4.14 12.99 -15.46
N GLY A 62 4.06 12.29 -14.34
CA GLY A 62 3.01 11.35 -14.04
C GLY A 62 2.99 11.04 -12.54
N ILE A 63 1.82 10.63 -12.06
CA ILE A 63 1.62 10.27 -10.65
C ILE A 63 0.96 8.90 -10.61
N LEU A 64 1.69 7.90 -10.11
CA LEU A 64 1.15 6.56 -9.91
C LEU A 64 0.64 6.43 -8.49
N VAL A 65 -0.63 6.07 -8.33
CA VAL A 65 -1.30 6.08 -7.04
C VAL A 65 -1.84 4.70 -6.73
N PHE A 66 -1.38 4.14 -5.62
CA PHE A 66 -1.92 2.92 -5.02
C PHE A 66 -2.75 3.33 -3.80
N PRO A 67 -4.09 3.46 -3.95
CA PRO A 67 -4.94 3.94 -2.88
C PRO A 67 -4.99 2.99 -1.68
N THR A 68 -4.80 1.69 -1.91
CA THR A 68 -4.78 0.67 -0.86
C THR A 68 -3.82 -0.46 -1.23
N MET A 69 -2.76 -0.56 -0.44
CA MET A 69 -1.86 -1.68 -0.33
C MET A 69 -2.22 -2.47 0.92
N VAL A 70 -2.33 -3.78 0.77
CA VAL A 70 -2.53 -4.70 1.88
C VAL A 70 -1.22 -5.42 2.12
N LYS A 71 -0.71 -5.34 3.35
CA LYS A 71 0.42 -6.11 3.83
C LYS A 71 -0.07 -7.15 4.82
N ALA A 72 0.29 -8.41 4.60
CA ALA A 72 -0.09 -9.50 5.49
C ALA A 72 1.08 -10.48 5.68
N GLY A 73 1.27 -10.94 6.91
CA GLY A 73 2.25 -11.98 7.23
C GLY A 73 2.65 -12.02 8.70
N PHE A 74 3.49 -13.00 9.03
CA PHE A 74 4.17 -13.14 10.33
C PHE A 74 5.63 -13.50 10.07
N MET A 75 6.57 -12.64 10.48
CA MET A 75 8.01 -12.72 10.17
C MET A 75 8.34 -12.55 8.67
N PHE A 76 7.63 -13.28 7.81
CA PHE A 76 7.65 -13.23 6.36
C PHE A 76 6.23 -13.02 5.85
N GLY A 77 6.06 -12.17 4.85
CA GLY A 77 4.75 -11.81 4.33
C GLY A 77 4.83 -11.20 2.94
N GLY A 78 3.66 -10.85 2.42
CA GLY A 78 3.52 -10.15 1.15
C GLY A 78 2.84 -8.81 1.33
N GLN A 79 3.13 -7.89 0.43
CA GLN A 79 2.34 -6.70 0.21
C GLN A 79 1.86 -6.65 -1.23
N LEU A 80 0.59 -6.30 -1.43
CA LEU A 80 -0.02 -6.20 -2.75
C LEU A 80 -1.05 -5.07 -2.83
N GLY A 81 -1.23 -4.51 -4.02
CA GLY A 81 -2.29 -3.53 -4.27
C GLY A 81 -2.29 -3.04 -5.71
N GLU A 82 -3.46 -2.55 -6.13
CA GLU A 82 -3.69 -2.05 -7.48
C GLU A 82 -3.76 -0.52 -7.46
N GLY A 83 -3.36 0.10 -8.56
CA GLY A 83 -3.24 1.55 -8.66
C GLY A 83 -3.43 2.06 -10.08
N ALA A 84 -3.60 3.38 -10.18
CA ALA A 84 -3.78 4.08 -11.44
C ALA A 84 -2.65 5.09 -11.66
N LEU A 85 -2.08 5.07 -12.86
CA LEU A 85 -1.16 6.10 -13.34
C LEU A 85 -1.98 7.27 -13.88
N ARG A 86 -1.74 8.46 -13.33
CA ARG A 86 -2.34 9.71 -13.77
C ARG A 86 -1.32 10.53 -14.53
N LYS A 87 -1.65 10.93 -15.77
CA LYS A 87 -0.90 11.90 -16.57
C LYS A 87 -1.84 13.05 -16.92
N HIS A 88 -1.47 14.29 -16.60
CA HIS A 88 -2.29 15.48 -16.84
C HIS A 88 -3.75 15.35 -16.34
N GLY A 89 -3.94 14.76 -15.15
CA GLY A 89 -5.26 14.57 -14.54
C GLY A 89 -6.10 13.43 -15.12
N LYS A 90 -5.64 12.72 -16.16
CA LYS A 90 -6.34 11.57 -16.76
C LYS A 90 -5.64 10.26 -16.42
N THR A 91 -6.40 9.17 -16.36
CA THR A 91 -5.83 7.82 -16.20
C THR A 91 -5.15 7.39 -17.50
N ALA A 92 -3.88 7.02 -17.39
CA ALA A 92 -3.04 6.56 -18.51
C ALA A 92 -2.78 5.05 -18.46
N GLY A 93 -3.07 4.39 -17.34
CA GLY A 93 -2.92 2.95 -17.19
C GLY A 93 -3.12 2.49 -15.75
N TYR A 94 -3.30 1.18 -15.60
CA TYR A 94 -3.43 0.52 -14.31
C TYR A 94 -2.23 -0.35 -14.03
N TYR A 95 -1.88 -0.44 -12.75
CA TYR A 95 -0.70 -1.15 -12.30
C TYR A 95 -1.00 -1.96 -11.04
N ASN A 96 -0.30 -3.07 -10.91
CA ASN A 96 -0.24 -3.86 -9.69
C ASN A 96 1.14 -3.70 -9.06
N SER A 97 1.18 -3.51 -7.75
CA SER A 97 2.40 -3.46 -6.94
C SER A 97 2.44 -4.70 -6.05
N VAL A 98 3.54 -5.44 -6.10
CA VAL A 98 3.77 -6.62 -5.24
C VAL A 98 5.16 -6.53 -4.63
N ALA A 99 5.28 -6.75 -3.33
CA ALA A 99 6.58 -6.90 -2.69
C ALA A 99 6.58 -8.03 -1.66
N ALA A 100 7.75 -8.64 -1.48
CA ALA A 100 8.01 -9.39 -0.27
C ALA A 100 8.11 -8.41 0.90
N SER A 101 7.66 -8.84 2.07
CA SER A 101 7.77 -8.05 3.28
C SER A 101 8.32 -8.91 4.41
N TYR A 102 9.28 -8.36 5.14
CA TYR A 102 9.77 -8.91 6.40
C TYR A 102 9.27 -8.00 7.52
N GLY A 103 8.86 -8.57 8.65
CA GLY A 103 8.34 -7.77 9.76
C GLY A 103 8.23 -8.53 11.07
N PHE A 104 8.51 -7.85 12.17
CA PHE A 104 8.49 -8.41 13.53
C PHE A 104 7.08 -8.67 14.10
N GLN A 105 6.01 -8.31 13.38
CA GLN A 105 4.64 -8.40 13.88
C GLN A 105 3.77 -9.25 12.98
N ALA A 106 2.94 -10.10 13.61
CA ALA A 106 1.85 -10.79 12.95
C ALA A 106 0.72 -9.80 12.65
N GLY A 107 0.21 -9.77 11.43
CA GLY A 107 -1.04 -9.08 11.19
C GLY A 107 -1.33 -8.73 9.75
N VAL A 108 -2.45 -8.04 9.58
CA VAL A 108 -2.87 -7.39 8.34
C VAL A 108 -2.79 -5.89 8.57
N GLN A 109 -2.05 -5.23 7.69
CA GLN A 109 -1.84 -3.80 7.67
C GLN A 109 -2.32 -3.25 6.33
N SER A 110 -2.80 -2.02 6.32
CA SER A 110 -3.19 -1.34 5.08
C SER A 110 -2.61 0.05 5.04
N PHE A 111 -2.13 0.48 3.89
CA PHE A 111 -1.65 1.83 3.65
C PHE A 111 -1.88 2.20 2.19
N GLY A 112 -1.81 3.48 1.84
CA GLY A 112 -1.72 3.91 0.46
C GLY A 112 -0.37 4.53 0.19
N TYR A 113 0.06 4.54 -1.07
CA TYR A 113 1.21 5.34 -1.46
C TYR A 113 1.06 5.91 -2.88
N ALA A 114 1.76 7.01 -3.14
CA ALA A 114 1.79 7.65 -4.45
C ALA A 114 3.24 7.96 -4.86
N LEU A 115 3.57 7.67 -6.11
CA LEU A 115 4.86 7.94 -6.73
C LEU A 115 4.71 9.09 -7.70
N PHE A 116 5.46 10.16 -7.49
CA PHE A 116 5.50 11.33 -8.33
C PHE A 116 6.76 11.26 -9.18
N PHE A 117 6.59 11.02 -10.47
CA PHE A 117 7.69 10.93 -11.43
C PHE A 117 8.04 12.33 -11.94
N MET A 118 9.26 12.79 -11.66
CA MET A 118 9.75 14.13 -12.03
C MET A 118 10.38 14.16 -13.43
N SER A 119 10.85 13.01 -13.93
CA SER A 119 11.51 12.90 -15.23
C SER A 119 10.77 11.94 -16.18
N ASP A 120 10.80 12.26 -17.48
CA ASP A 120 10.24 11.39 -18.53
C ASP A 120 10.97 10.04 -18.58
N ALA A 121 12.26 10.02 -18.25
CA ALA A 121 13.06 8.80 -18.14
C ALA A 121 12.54 7.86 -17.04
N ALA A 122 12.26 8.38 -15.84
CA ALA A 122 11.73 7.57 -14.74
C ALA A 122 10.31 7.06 -15.04
N LEU A 123 9.47 7.89 -15.67
CA LEU A 123 8.14 7.49 -16.10
C LEU A 123 8.19 6.41 -17.20
N GLY A 124 9.14 6.51 -18.14
CA GLY A 124 9.32 5.53 -19.20
C GLY A 124 9.75 4.15 -18.70
N GLN A 125 10.45 4.06 -17.57
CA GLN A 125 10.80 2.77 -16.96
C GLN A 125 9.57 2.00 -16.45
N LEU A 126 8.49 2.70 -16.11
CA LEU A 126 7.23 2.06 -15.69
C LEU A 126 6.54 1.33 -16.85
N ASP A 127 6.67 1.88 -18.07
CA ASP A 127 6.11 1.30 -19.29
C ASP A 127 7.01 0.19 -19.89
N ALA A 128 8.18 -0.09 -19.28
CA ALA A 128 9.11 -1.12 -19.75
C ALA A 128 8.61 -2.54 -19.44
N SER A 129 8.83 -3.48 -20.38
CA SER A 129 8.27 -4.84 -20.35
C SER A 129 8.64 -5.71 -19.13
N ARG A 130 9.65 -5.31 -18.33
CA ARG A 130 10.09 -6.06 -17.14
C ARG A 130 9.41 -5.62 -15.84
N GLY A 131 8.60 -4.57 -15.88
CA GLY A 131 8.07 -3.90 -14.69
C GLY A 131 9.10 -2.98 -14.04
N PHE A 132 8.64 -2.19 -13.07
CA PHE A 132 9.43 -1.19 -12.35
C PHE A 132 9.68 -1.64 -10.91
N GLU A 133 10.93 -1.59 -10.47
CA GLU A 133 11.33 -2.02 -9.12
C GLU A 133 11.75 -0.82 -8.27
N LEU A 134 11.06 -0.62 -7.15
CA LEU A 134 11.35 0.46 -6.22
C LEU A 134 12.69 0.22 -5.50
N GLY A 135 13.65 1.14 -5.69
CA GLY A 135 14.95 1.12 -5.02
C GLY A 135 16.09 0.45 -5.79
N VAL A 136 15.84 -0.11 -6.98
CA VAL A 136 16.88 -0.71 -7.86
C VAL A 136 17.13 0.13 -9.13
N GLY A 137 16.21 1.05 -9.45
CA GLY A 137 16.28 1.92 -10.64
C GLY A 137 16.55 3.40 -10.31
N PRO A 138 15.66 4.32 -10.71
CA PRO A 138 15.86 5.76 -10.56
C PRO A 138 15.92 6.18 -9.09
N SER A 139 16.47 7.37 -8.84
CA SER A 139 16.58 7.91 -7.49
C SER A 139 15.18 8.08 -6.88
N LEU A 140 14.95 7.45 -5.72
CA LEU A 140 13.67 7.44 -5.02
C LEU A 140 13.82 8.04 -3.62
N VAL A 141 13.03 9.07 -3.32
CA VAL A 141 12.94 9.63 -1.98
C VAL A 141 11.56 9.34 -1.41
N VAL A 142 11.51 8.64 -0.27
CA VAL A 142 10.27 8.51 0.51
C VAL A 142 10.12 9.77 1.35
N VAL A 143 9.03 10.49 1.15
CA VAL A 143 8.72 11.76 1.81
C VAL A 143 7.89 11.48 3.06
N ASP A 144 8.51 11.64 4.22
CA ASP A 144 7.85 11.75 5.52
C ASP A 144 7.62 13.23 5.91
N GLU A 145 7.03 13.49 7.07
CA GLU A 145 6.77 14.85 7.54
C GLU A 145 8.03 15.71 7.72
N GLY A 146 9.16 15.12 8.08
CA GLY A 146 10.45 15.79 8.21
C GLY A 146 11.03 16.18 6.85
N ILE A 147 11.20 15.20 5.95
CA ILE A 147 11.69 15.43 4.59
C ILE A 147 10.77 16.40 3.83
N GLY A 148 9.45 16.24 3.98
CA GLY A 148 8.44 17.06 3.31
C GLY A 148 8.56 18.56 3.62
N LYS A 149 9.04 18.94 4.82
CA LYS A 149 9.28 20.33 5.22
C LYS A 149 10.53 20.94 4.58
N SER A 150 11.51 20.12 4.20
CA SER A 150 12.76 20.57 3.57
C SER A 150 12.68 20.61 2.04
N ILE A 151 11.65 19.99 1.44
CA ILE A 151 11.42 20.04 0.00
C ILE A 151 10.82 21.40 -0.38
N THR A 152 11.54 22.11 -1.24
CA THR A 152 11.16 23.37 -1.87
C THR A 152 11.31 23.22 -3.38
N SER A 153 10.84 24.20 -4.16
CA SER A 153 10.97 24.16 -5.62
C SER A 153 12.40 23.98 -6.13
N ASN A 154 13.41 24.40 -5.37
CA ASN A 154 14.82 24.35 -5.73
C ASN A 154 15.54 23.08 -5.23
N THR A 155 14.91 22.31 -4.34
CA THR A 155 15.50 21.08 -3.76
C THR A 155 14.86 19.80 -4.33
N ILE A 156 14.09 19.94 -5.42
CA ILE A 156 13.57 18.82 -6.21
C ILE A 156 14.70 18.30 -7.10
N THR A 157 15.40 17.26 -6.64
CA THR A 157 16.57 16.70 -7.33
C THR A 157 16.43 15.21 -7.65
N SER A 158 15.47 14.52 -7.03
CA SER A 158 15.24 13.09 -7.26
C SER A 158 14.28 12.85 -8.42
N ASP A 159 14.46 11.72 -9.08
CA ASP A 159 13.64 11.29 -10.21
C ASP A 159 12.22 10.93 -9.79
N VAL A 160 12.08 10.34 -8.60
CA VAL A 160 10.80 9.88 -8.05
C VAL A 160 10.68 10.27 -6.58
N TYR A 161 9.54 10.86 -6.22
CA TYR A 161 9.16 11.13 -4.84
C TYR A 161 7.99 10.22 -4.44
N ALA A 162 8.14 9.48 -3.36
CA ALA A 162 7.10 8.60 -2.83
C ALA A 162 6.46 9.18 -1.58
N PHE A 163 5.13 9.22 -1.54
CA PHE A 163 4.37 9.61 -0.37
C PHE A 163 3.60 8.41 0.15
N ILE A 164 3.76 8.07 1.43
CA ILE A 164 2.99 7.03 2.10
C ILE A 164 1.91 7.70 2.96
N PHE A 165 0.68 7.20 2.89
CA PHE A 165 -0.48 7.80 3.55
C PHE A 165 -1.50 6.74 3.98
N ASN A 166 -2.56 7.16 4.70
CA ASN A 166 -3.66 6.29 5.16
C ASN A 166 -3.19 5.00 5.88
N GLN A 167 -2.11 5.09 6.64
CA GLN A 167 -1.55 3.95 7.37
C GLN A 167 -2.55 3.46 8.44
N LYS A 168 -2.79 2.15 8.46
CA LYS A 168 -3.59 1.47 9.48
C LYS A 168 -2.85 0.22 9.95
N GLY A 169 -2.91 -0.02 11.26
CA GLY A 169 -2.12 -1.05 11.94
C GLY A 169 -0.81 -0.49 12.52
N LEU A 170 -0.08 -1.32 13.27
CA LEU A 170 1.19 -0.89 13.88
C LEU A 170 2.30 -0.87 12.82
N MET A 171 2.51 0.28 12.20
CA MET A 171 3.40 0.46 11.03
C MET A 171 4.77 0.99 11.44
N ALA A 172 5.54 0.24 12.22
CA ALA A 172 6.95 0.56 12.45
C ALA A 172 7.78 0.10 11.22
N GLY A 173 8.24 1.04 10.40
CA GLY A 173 9.15 0.75 9.28
C GLY A 173 8.50 0.15 8.03
N ALA A 174 7.27 0.56 7.67
CA ALA A 174 6.66 0.18 6.40
C ALA A 174 7.41 0.79 5.21
N GLY A 175 8.33 0.02 4.63
CA GLY A 175 9.03 0.37 3.40
C GLY A 175 8.30 -0.12 2.16
N ILE A 176 8.34 0.69 1.09
CA ILE A 176 7.89 0.31 -0.26
C ILE A 176 9.05 -0.15 -1.15
N GLN A 177 10.29 -0.04 -0.68
CA GLN A 177 11.47 -0.52 -1.40
C GLN A 177 11.37 -2.04 -1.61
N GLY A 178 11.82 -2.50 -2.78
CA GLY A 178 11.68 -3.89 -3.22
C GLY A 178 10.30 -4.24 -3.79
N SER A 179 9.39 -3.27 -3.92
CA SER A 179 8.13 -3.50 -4.63
C SER A 179 8.36 -3.57 -6.13
N LYS A 180 7.83 -4.63 -6.75
CA LYS A 180 7.73 -4.79 -8.18
C LYS A 180 6.37 -4.30 -8.67
N ILE A 181 6.41 -3.34 -9.57
CA ILE A 181 5.26 -2.70 -10.18
C ILE A 181 5.13 -3.20 -11.61
N THR A 182 3.94 -3.67 -11.98
CA THR A 182 3.65 -4.24 -13.30
C THR A 182 2.37 -3.65 -13.86
N ARG A 183 2.34 -3.42 -15.17
CA ARG A 183 1.14 -2.96 -15.85
C ARG A 183 0.10 -4.08 -15.87
N ILE A 184 -1.16 -3.73 -15.65
CA ILE A 184 -2.30 -4.65 -15.73
C ILE A 184 -3.36 -4.11 -16.68
N ASP A 185 -4.05 -5.02 -17.35
CA ASP A 185 -5.20 -4.68 -18.19
C ASP A 185 -6.47 -4.75 -17.35
N LYS A 186 -7.15 -3.61 -17.23
CA LYS A 186 -8.47 -3.50 -16.61
C LYS A 186 -9.44 -3.02 -17.67
N ARG A 187 -10.53 -3.78 -17.84
CA ARG A 187 -11.64 -3.44 -18.73
C ARG A 187 -12.69 -2.62 -18.00
#